data_AF-A0A9D6RC71-F1
#
_entry.id   AF-A0A9D6RC71-F1
#
_cell.length_a   1.000
_cell.length_b   1.000
_cell.length_c   1.000
_cell.angle_alpha   90.00
_cell.angle_beta   90.00
_cell.angle_gamma   90.00
#
_symmetry.space_group_name_H-M   'P 1'
#
loop_
_entity.id
_entity.type
_entity.pdbx_description
1 polymer ?
#
loop_
_entity_poly.entity_id
_entity_poly.type
_entity_poly.pdbx_seq_one_letter_code
_entity_poly.pdbx_strand_id
1 'polypeptide(L)'
;MADSYRRAGIFLLLSVIAVFSFQPRDAVGKEDQAISEFFDVEVRVVLCKSCLGAEIGGDGGALTVSSGENGAILNVGEVSKILAEGAGDEIKVNHRSYPVRAVRVESSSGTFSFDGKRYRGYALVWIAPNGSVDLINHLPLEAYITSVVSNEIPKSWPLEAQKAQAVAARTYALYKRQENAGLNYDVAADVSDQAYGGISAESEASARAVA
;
A
#
# COMPACT_ATOMS: atom_id res chain seq x y z
N MET A 1 -4.13 0.53 62.15
CA MET A 1 -4.35 -0.77 61.50
C MET A 1 -3.36 -0.82 60.35
N ALA A 2 -2.32 -1.64 60.52
CA ALA A 2 -1.13 -1.71 59.68
C ALA A 2 -1.23 -2.86 58.66
N ASP A 3 -0.20 -2.95 57.81
CA ASP A 3 0.25 -4.09 57.00
C ASP A 3 -0.42 -4.29 55.61
N SER A 4 0.29 -4.59 54.51
CA SER A 4 1.72 -4.80 54.27
C SER A 4 2.05 -4.68 52.76
N TYR A 5 3.31 -4.35 52.46
CA TYR A 5 3.97 -4.36 51.15
C TYR A 5 4.11 -5.78 50.56
N ARG A 6 4.05 -5.95 49.22
CA ARG A 6 5.01 -6.78 48.43
C ARG A 6 4.80 -6.73 46.90
N ARG A 7 5.84 -6.22 46.20
CA ARG A 7 6.51 -6.73 44.97
C ARG A 7 5.68 -6.79 43.66
N ALA A 8 6.00 -5.96 42.66
CA ALA A 8 7.08 -6.07 41.66
C ALA A 8 6.81 -7.09 40.53
N GLY A 9 6.87 -6.65 39.28
CA GLY A 9 6.85 -7.55 38.11
C GLY A 9 6.65 -6.84 36.77
N ILE A 10 7.73 -6.25 36.24
CA ILE A 10 7.92 -5.96 34.81
C ILE A 10 7.75 -7.27 34.03
N PHE A 11 6.87 -7.31 33.03
CA PHE A 11 6.86 -8.39 32.03
C PHE A 11 7.22 -7.83 30.65
N LEU A 12 8.52 -7.94 30.38
CA LEU A 12 9.14 -7.83 29.07
C LEU A 12 8.86 -9.14 28.34
N LEU A 13 7.94 -9.15 27.36
CA LEU A 13 7.68 -10.36 26.56
C LEU A 13 8.67 -10.40 25.38
N LEU A 14 9.88 -10.85 25.71
CA LEU A 14 10.82 -11.40 24.75
C LEU A 14 10.47 -12.89 24.54
N SER A 15 10.76 -13.37 23.33
CA SER A 15 10.88 -14.78 22.90
C SER A 15 9.60 -15.62 22.78
N VAL A 16 9.20 -15.86 21.52
CA VAL A 16 8.86 -17.23 21.08
C VAL A 16 9.94 -17.66 20.10
N ILE A 17 11.07 -18.13 20.64
CA ILE A 17 11.89 -19.11 19.93
C ILE A 17 11.29 -20.45 20.33
N ALA A 18 10.48 -21.03 19.44
CA ALA A 18 10.04 -22.40 19.60
C ALA A 18 11.25 -23.31 19.35
N VAL A 19 11.91 -23.77 20.42
CA VAL A 19 12.85 -24.88 20.33
C VAL A 19 12.02 -26.14 20.15
N PHE A 20 11.65 -26.43 18.90
CA PHE A 20 11.24 -27.77 18.51
C PHE A 20 12.50 -28.61 18.38
N SER A 21 12.52 -29.74 19.07
CA SER A 21 13.50 -30.81 18.88
C SER A 21 13.34 -31.37 17.46
N PHE A 22 13.93 -30.70 16.47
CA PHE A 22 13.78 -31.01 15.06
C PHE A 22 14.87 -32.02 14.66
N GLN A 23 14.47 -33.24 14.30
CA GLN A 23 15.38 -34.19 13.66
C GLN A 23 15.72 -33.65 12.26
N PRO A 24 17.00 -33.57 11.87
CA PRO A 24 17.38 -32.86 10.66
C PRO A 24 17.14 -33.78 9.45
N ARG A 25 16.01 -33.58 8.76
CA ARG A 25 15.87 -34.00 7.35
C ARG A 25 14.84 -33.24 6.51
N ASP A 26 13.88 -32.51 7.09
CA ASP A 26 12.75 -31.95 6.31
C ASP A 26 12.52 -30.41 6.41
N ALA A 27 13.49 -29.61 6.88
CA ALA A 27 13.29 -28.16 7.14
C ALA A 27 13.66 -27.20 5.98
N VAL A 28 14.25 -27.67 4.88
CA VAL A 28 14.86 -26.78 3.86
C VAL A 28 13.83 -26.05 2.96
N GLY A 29 12.52 -26.28 3.13
CA GLY A 29 11.48 -25.67 2.26
C GLY A 29 10.46 -24.76 2.93
N LYS A 30 10.35 -24.75 4.27
CA LYS A 30 9.30 -24.00 4.98
C LYS A 30 9.72 -22.58 5.37
N GLU A 31 11.02 -22.37 5.59
CA GLU A 31 11.56 -21.04 5.91
C GLU A 31 11.55 -20.13 4.68
N ASP A 32 11.92 -20.64 3.50
CA ASP A 32 11.89 -19.88 2.24
C ASP A 32 10.46 -19.48 1.81
N GLN A 33 9.47 -20.32 2.10
CA GLN A 33 8.05 -20.02 1.83
C GLN A 33 7.52 -18.93 2.77
N ALA A 34 7.87 -18.98 4.06
CA ALA A 34 7.48 -17.95 5.04
C ALA A 34 8.16 -16.60 4.74
N ILE A 35 9.40 -16.61 4.23
CA ILE A 35 10.11 -15.40 3.80
C ILE A 35 9.49 -14.82 2.53
N SER A 36 9.11 -15.67 1.56
CA SER A 36 8.38 -15.26 0.36
C SER A 36 7.02 -14.62 0.65
N GLU A 37 6.24 -15.18 1.59
CA GLU A 37 4.98 -14.59 2.04
C GLU A 37 5.20 -13.27 2.80
N PHE A 38 6.38 -13.05 3.37
CA PHE A 38 6.76 -11.80 4.02
C PHE A 38 7.07 -10.68 3.00
N PHE A 39 7.55 -11.03 1.80
CA PHE A 39 7.84 -10.08 0.72
C PHE A 39 6.64 -9.71 -0.15
N ASP A 40 5.50 -10.41 -0.01
CA ASP A 40 4.28 -10.15 -0.79
C ASP A 40 3.25 -9.28 -0.03
N VAL A 41 3.67 -8.60 1.03
CA VAL A 41 2.79 -7.69 1.75
C VAL A 41 2.49 -6.48 0.87
N GLU A 42 1.23 -6.35 0.47
CA GLU A 42 0.70 -5.14 -0.17
C GLU A 42 0.25 -4.11 0.88
N VAL A 43 0.43 -2.83 0.55
CA VAL A 43 -0.16 -1.70 1.29
C VAL A 43 -1.11 -0.92 0.40
N ARG A 44 -2.18 -0.40 1.00
CA ARG A 44 -3.23 0.37 0.32
C ARG A 44 -3.15 1.83 0.73
N VAL A 45 -2.74 2.70 -0.18
CA VAL A 45 -2.55 4.12 0.10
C VAL A 45 -3.66 4.94 -0.54
N VAL A 46 -4.50 5.63 0.24
CA VAL A 46 -5.49 6.54 -0.35
C VAL A 46 -4.78 7.80 -0.87
N LEU A 47 -4.92 8.04 -2.18
CA LEU A 47 -4.35 9.19 -2.89
C LEU A 47 -5.34 10.36 -2.98
N CYS A 48 -6.63 10.05 -3.05
CA CYS A 48 -7.72 11.01 -3.16
C CYS A 48 -8.91 10.45 -2.40
N LYS A 49 -9.44 11.17 -1.40
CA LYS A 49 -10.59 10.74 -0.62
C LYS A 49 -11.80 11.61 -0.93
N SER A 50 -12.94 10.99 -1.21
CA SER A 50 -14.22 11.65 -1.52
C SER A 50 -14.10 12.69 -2.65
N CYS A 51 -13.36 12.33 -3.70
CA CYS A 51 -13.11 13.16 -4.86
C CYS A 51 -14.27 13.09 -5.86
N LEU A 52 -14.39 14.07 -6.76
CA LEU A 52 -15.44 14.07 -7.79
C LEU A 52 -15.19 13.01 -8.88
N GLY A 53 -13.93 12.71 -9.13
CA GLY A 53 -13.48 11.70 -10.07
C GLY A 53 -11.96 11.54 -10.01
N ALA A 54 -11.45 10.54 -10.72
CA ALA A 54 -10.03 10.24 -10.81
C ALA A 54 -9.62 10.10 -12.28
N GLU A 55 -8.77 11.01 -12.76
CA GLU A 55 -8.10 10.85 -14.06
C GLU A 55 -6.82 10.04 -13.87
N ILE A 56 -6.78 8.84 -14.45
CA ILE A 56 -5.69 7.88 -14.28
C ILE A 56 -5.02 7.66 -15.62
N GLY A 57 -3.71 7.91 -15.70
CA GLY A 57 -2.89 7.64 -16.88
C GLY A 57 -2.07 6.35 -16.73
N GLY A 58 -1.75 5.71 -17.84
CA GLY A 58 -0.94 4.48 -17.88
C GLY A 58 0.57 4.71 -17.85
N ASP A 59 1.04 5.95 -17.69
CA ASP A 59 2.48 6.25 -17.59
C ASP A 59 3.33 5.63 -18.73
N GLY A 60 2.83 5.74 -19.96
CA GLY A 60 3.46 5.18 -21.16
C GLY A 60 3.00 3.76 -21.52
N GLY A 61 2.20 3.11 -20.67
CA GLY A 61 1.54 1.83 -20.95
C GLY A 61 0.06 1.94 -21.32
N ALA A 62 -0.49 0.87 -21.87
CA ALA A 62 -1.92 0.70 -22.08
C ALA A 62 -2.61 0.26 -20.78
N LEU A 63 -3.82 0.75 -20.55
CA LEU A 63 -4.60 0.45 -19.35
C LEU A 63 -5.53 -0.74 -19.58
N THR A 64 -5.51 -1.65 -18.62
CA THR A 64 -6.54 -2.67 -18.42
C THR A 64 -7.42 -2.23 -17.24
N VAL A 65 -8.73 -2.23 -17.45
CA VAL A 65 -9.70 -1.90 -16.41
C VAL A 65 -10.52 -3.15 -16.11
N SER A 66 -10.60 -3.54 -14.84
CA SER A 66 -11.37 -4.68 -14.37
C SER A 66 -12.28 -4.26 -13.21
N SER A 67 -13.33 -5.04 -12.95
CA SER A 67 -14.14 -4.87 -11.75
C SER A 67 -13.29 -5.11 -10.51
N GLY A 68 -13.30 -4.17 -9.58
CA GLY A 68 -12.65 -4.31 -8.28
C GLY A 68 -13.34 -5.32 -7.36
N GLU A 69 -14.51 -5.83 -7.74
CA GLU A 69 -15.30 -6.78 -6.93
C GLU A 69 -14.99 -8.24 -7.28
N ASN A 70 -14.78 -8.54 -8.57
CA ASN A 70 -14.63 -9.91 -9.06
C ASN A 70 -13.54 -10.09 -10.14
N GLY A 71 -12.81 -9.03 -10.49
CA GLY A 71 -11.74 -9.07 -11.48
C GLY A 71 -12.19 -9.19 -12.94
N ALA A 72 -13.50 -9.15 -13.24
CA ALA A 72 -13.99 -9.23 -14.60
C ALA A 72 -13.51 -8.03 -15.42
N ILE A 73 -12.90 -8.29 -16.59
CA ILE A 73 -12.39 -7.23 -17.48
C ILE A 73 -13.56 -6.40 -18.00
N LEU A 74 -13.43 -5.08 -17.86
CA LEU A 74 -14.40 -4.11 -18.37
C LEU A 74 -13.96 -3.67 -19.76
N ASN A 75 -14.89 -3.75 -20.73
CA ASN A 75 -14.59 -3.35 -22.11
C ASN A 75 -14.53 -1.82 -22.22
N VAL A 76 -13.34 -1.27 -22.00
CA VAL A 76 -13.00 0.17 -22.13
C VAL A 76 -12.23 0.49 -23.43
N GLY A 77 -11.86 -0.53 -24.21
CA GLY A 77 -10.98 -0.41 -25.37
C GLY A 77 -9.50 -0.26 -24.99
N GLU A 78 -8.64 -0.09 -25.99
CA GLU A 78 -7.21 0.21 -25.78
C GLU A 78 -7.07 1.71 -25.48
N VAL A 79 -6.75 2.03 -24.23
CA VAL A 79 -6.65 3.41 -23.74
C VAL A 79 -5.40 3.57 -22.88
N SER A 80 -4.76 4.74 -22.95
CA SER A 80 -3.61 5.09 -22.08
C SER A 80 -4.00 6.03 -20.95
N LYS A 81 -5.27 6.44 -20.89
CA LYS A 81 -5.83 7.31 -19.86
C LYS A 81 -7.32 7.03 -19.72
N ILE A 82 -7.83 7.10 -18.50
CA ILE A 82 -9.25 7.06 -18.20
C ILE A 82 -9.64 8.18 -17.24
N LEU A 83 -10.93 8.51 -17.23
CA LEU A 83 -11.58 9.24 -16.16
C LEU A 83 -12.59 8.31 -15.48
N ALA A 84 -12.43 8.08 -14.18
CA ALA A 84 -13.37 7.31 -13.37
C ALA A 84 -14.21 8.25 -12.48
N GLU A 85 -15.52 8.17 -12.58
CA GLU A 85 -16.49 9.01 -11.85
C GLU A 85 -17.55 8.12 -11.19
N GLY A 86 -18.05 8.53 -10.02
CA GLY A 86 -19.23 7.91 -9.43
C GLY A 86 -20.51 8.41 -10.10
N ALA A 87 -21.44 7.49 -10.38
CA ALA A 87 -22.76 7.78 -10.92
C ALA A 87 -23.81 7.03 -10.08
N GLY A 88 -24.06 7.51 -8.86
CA GLY A 88 -24.89 6.81 -7.88
C GLY A 88 -24.20 5.54 -7.37
N ASP A 89 -24.80 4.39 -7.65
CA ASP A 89 -24.26 3.07 -7.27
C ASP A 89 -23.44 2.39 -8.38
N GLU A 90 -23.22 3.08 -9.50
CA GLU A 90 -22.41 2.63 -10.62
C GLU A 90 -21.17 3.49 -10.79
N ILE A 91 -20.14 2.91 -11.38
CA ILE A 91 -18.96 3.66 -11.79
C ILE A 91 -18.99 3.92 -13.28
N LYS A 92 -18.70 5.16 -13.65
CA LYS A 92 -18.54 5.58 -15.03
C LYS A 92 -17.06 5.64 -15.34
N VAL A 93 -16.62 4.87 -16.33
CA VAL A 93 -15.27 4.97 -16.89
C VAL A 93 -15.38 5.61 -18.26
N ASN A 94 -14.75 6.77 -18.42
CA ASN A 94 -14.89 7.66 -19.56
C ASN A 94 -16.37 8.04 -19.80
N HIS A 95 -17.01 7.46 -20.81
CA HIS A 95 -18.40 7.75 -21.18
C HIS A 95 -19.33 6.54 -20.99
N ARG A 96 -18.85 5.47 -20.35
CA ARG A 96 -19.61 4.22 -20.18
C ARG A 96 -19.78 3.91 -18.69
N SER A 97 -21.02 3.63 -18.29
CA SER A 97 -21.34 3.15 -16.95
C SER A 97 -21.15 1.65 -16.84
N TYR A 98 -20.67 1.22 -15.69
CA TYR A 98 -20.51 -0.17 -15.30
C TYR A 98 -21.19 -0.39 -13.95
N PRO A 99 -22.05 -1.41 -13.81
CA PRO A 99 -22.81 -1.67 -12.58
C PRO A 99 -21.93 -2.36 -11.52
N VAL A 100 -20.83 -1.69 -11.15
CA VAL A 100 -19.87 -2.12 -10.13
C VAL A 100 -19.51 -0.91 -9.26
N ARG A 101 -19.19 -1.16 -8.00
CA ARG A 101 -18.81 -0.12 -7.05
C ARG A 101 -17.32 0.18 -7.02
N ALA A 102 -16.54 -0.64 -7.71
CA ALA A 102 -15.10 -0.48 -7.79
C ALA A 102 -14.51 -0.91 -9.12
N VAL A 103 -13.45 -0.23 -9.55
CA VAL A 103 -12.60 -0.69 -10.66
C VAL A 103 -11.15 -0.72 -10.27
N ARG A 104 -10.45 -1.76 -10.74
CA ARG A 104 -9.00 -1.86 -10.73
C ARG A 104 -8.47 -1.41 -12.08
N VAL A 105 -7.43 -0.58 -12.05
CA VAL A 105 -6.81 0.04 -13.21
C VAL A 105 -5.34 -0.31 -13.18
N GLU A 106 -4.93 -1.14 -14.14
CA GLU A 106 -3.56 -1.61 -14.29
C GLU A 106 -2.97 -1.09 -15.59
N SER A 107 -1.71 -0.66 -15.54
CA SER A 107 -0.96 -0.33 -16.74
C SER A 107 -0.03 -1.46 -17.12
N SER A 108 0.14 -1.69 -18.42
CA SER A 108 1.16 -2.60 -18.95
C SER A 108 2.60 -2.19 -18.59
N SER A 109 2.84 -0.95 -18.15
CA SER A 109 4.14 -0.49 -17.64
C SER A 109 4.40 -0.89 -16.18
N GLY A 110 3.39 -1.38 -15.46
CA GLY A 110 3.44 -1.62 -14.01
C GLY A 110 3.37 -0.33 -13.16
N THR A 111 3.08 0.80 -13.80
CA THR A 111 2.99 2.12 -13.17
C THR A 111 1.80 2.90 -13.71
N PHE A 112 1.19 3.76 -12.89
CA PHE A 112 0.13 4.67 -13.32
C PHE A 112 0.43 6.09 -12.89
N SER A 113 -0.28 7.06 -13.47
CA SER A 113 -0.20 8.46 -13.08
C SER A 113 -1.54 8.99 -12.59
N PHE A 114 -1.47 9.87 -11.60
CA PHE A 114 -2.59 10.61 -11.04
C PHE A 114 -2.08 11.96 -10.54
N ASP A 115 -2.81 13.05 -10.82
CA ASP A 115 -2.48 14.42 -10.40
C ASP A 115 -1.00 14.83 -10.67
N GLY A 116 -0.51 14.49 -11.87
CA GLY A 116 0.87 14.79 -12.31
C GLY A 116 1.97 13.96 -11.64
N LYS A 117 1.63 13.06 -10.71
CA LYS A 117 2.58 12.14 -10.04
C LYS A 117 2.48 10.73 -10.64
N ARG A 118 3.55 9.95 -10.45
CA ARG A 118 3.68 8.55 -10.93
C ARG A 118 3.73 7.60 -9.74
N TYR A 119 3.04 6.47 -9.86
CA TYR A 119 2.84 5.50 -8.80
C TYR A 119 3.12 4.07 -9.31
N ARG A 120 3.68 3.22 -8.45
CA ARG A 120 3.89 1.79 -8.75
C ARG A 120 2.62 0.99 -8.46
N GLY A 121 2.51 -0.17 -9.08
CA GLY A 121 1.40 -1.09 -8.87
C GLY A 121 0.17 -0.62 -9.63
N TYR A 122 -0.99 -0.65 -8.98
CA TYR A 122 -2.26 -0.35 -9.62
C TYR A 122 -3.13 0.60 -8.79
N ALA A 123 -4.11 1.20 -9.47
CA ALA A 123 -5.11 2.03 -8.85
C ALA A 123 -6.39 1.22 -8.64
N LEU A 124 -6.94 1.27 -7.44
CA LEU A 124 -8.31 0.86 -7.14
C LEU A 124 -9.15 2.13 -6.94
N VAL A 125 -10.23 2.23 -7.68
CA VAL A 125 -11.20 3.32 -7.58
C VAL A 125 -12.45 2.76 -6.92
N TRP A 126 -12.86 3.32 -5.78
CA TRP A 126 -14.07 2.94 -5.06
C TRP A 126 -15.08 4.08 -5.05
N ILE A 127 -16.36 3.78 -5.27
CA ILE A 127 -17.42 4.80 -5.22
C ILE A 127 -18.23 4.69 -3.92
N ALA A 128 -18.48 5.84 -3.30
CA ALA A 128 -19.43 5.96 -2.21
C ALA A 128 -20.86 6.18 -2.75
N PRO A 129 -21.92 5.86 -1.98
CA PRO A 129 -23.32 6.05 -2.42
C PRO A 129 -23.69 7.49 -2.79
N ASN A 130 -22.92 8.47 -2.29
CA ASN A 130 -23.09 9.89 -2.64
C ASN A 130 -22.44 10.26 -4.00
N GLY A 131 -21.89 9.30 -4.75
CA GLY A 131 -21.22 9.50 -6.03
C GLY A 131 -19.77 9.99 -5.92
N SER A 132 -19.25 10.18 -4.71
CA SER A 132 -17.83 10.52 -4.52
C SER A 132 -16.93 9.29 -4.71
N VAL A 133 -15.68 9.55 -5.03
CA VAL A 133 -14.68 8.56 -5.42
C VAL A 133 -13.50 8.58 -4.47
N ASP A 134 -13.11 7.40 -3.98
CA ASP A 134 -11.81 7.19 -3.33
C ASP A 134 -10.86 6.55 -4.34
N LEU A 135 -9.68 7.15 -4.53
CA LEU A 135 -8.59 6.59 -5.33
C LEU A 135 -7.53 6.01 -4.40
N ILE A 136 -7.25 4.73 -4.54
CA ILE A 136 -6.37 3.98 -3.66
C ILE A 136 -5.25 3.35 -4.51
N ASN A 137 -4.01 3.61 -4.16
CA ASN A 137 -2.85 2.95 -4.74
C ASN A 137 -2.57 1.65 -3.98
N HIS A 138 -2.59 0.54 -4.70
CA HIS A 138 -2.13 -0.76 -4.24
C HIS A 138 -0.72 -1.03 -4.76
N LEU A 139 0.21 -1.32 -3.86
CA LEU A 139 1.61 -1.58 -4.19
C LEU A 139 2.30 -2.43 -3.12
N PRO A 140 3.42 -3.10 -3.47
CA PRO A 140 4.24 -3.79 -2.49
C PRO A 140 4.74 -2.85 -1.39
N LEU A 141 4.71 -3.31 -0.14
CA LEU A 141 5.12 -2.54 1.03
C LEU A 141 6.52 -1.95 0.86
N GLU A 142 7.48 -2.73 0.38
CA GLU A 142 8.88 -2.27 0.21
C GLU A 142 9.02 -1.14 -0.81
N ALA A 143 8.19 -1.15 -1.87
CA ALA A 143 8.12 -0.06 -2.82
C ALA A 143 7.55 1.22 -2.16
N TYR A 144 6.54 1.07 -1.31
CA TYR A 144 6.01 2.17 -0.52
C TYR A 144 7.06 2.75 0.46
N ILE A 145 7.75 1.90 1.22
CA ILE A 145 8.79 2.35 2.17
C ILE A 145 9.94 3.08 1.46
N THR A 146 10.33 2.62 0.27
CA THR A 146 11.36 3.29 -0.54
C THR A 146 11.00 4.74 -0.88
N SER A 147 9.72 5.00 -1.16
CA SER A 147 9.18 6.34 -1.41
C SER A 147 9.15 7.18 -0.13
N VAL A 148 8.61 6.62 0.96
CA VAL A 148 8.47 7.31 2.26
C VAL A 148 9.82 7.75 2.82
N VAL A 149 10.82 6.87 2.83
CA VAL A 149 12.15 7.19 3.37
C VAL A 149 12.78 8.38 2.63
N SER A 150 12.66 8.44 1.30
CA SER A 150 13.23 9.56 0.53
C SER A 150 12.48 10.89 0.71
N ASN A 151 11.22 10.86 1.14
CA ASN A 151 10.43 12.07 1.35
C ASN A 151 10.52 12.62 2.77
N GLU A 152 10.62 11.74 3.77
CA GLU A 152 10.63 12.13 5.19
C GLU A 152 12.00 12.64 5.64
N ILE A 153 13.09 12.11 5.09
CA ILE A 153 14.45 12.47 5.49
C ILE A 153 15.35 12.79 4.30
N PRO A 154 16.36 13.66 4.47
CA PRO A 154 17.30 13.99 3.41
C PRO A 154 18.10 12.77 2.93
N LYS A 155 18.22 12.62 1.61
CA LYS A 155 19.02 11.57 0.95
C LYS A 155 20.51 11.59 1.35
N SER A 156 20.99 12.73 1.85
CA SER A 156 22.37 12.95 2.33
C SER A 156 22.64 12.40 3.74
N TRP A 157 21.60 11.97 4.47
CA TRP A 157 21.78 11.38 5.80
C TRP A 157 22.52 10.04 5.73
N PRO A 158 23.24 9.66 6.80
CA PRO A 158 23.95 8.38 6.85
C PRO A 158 23.02 7.21 6.55
N LEU A 159 23.53 6.18 5.86
CA LEU A 159 22.75 4.98 5.50
C LEU A 159 22.07 4.34 6.72
N GLU A 160 22.74 4.29 7.86
CA GLU A 160 22.16 3.74 9.10
C GLU A 160 20.97 4.54 9.61
N ALA A 161 20.96 5.86 9.43
CA ALA A 161 19.79 6.70 9.74
C ALA A 161 18.64 6.41 8.76
N GLN A 162 18.95 6.18 7.48
CA GLN A 162 17.94 5.80 6.50
C GLN A 162 17.34 4.42 6.77
N LYS A 163 18.15 3.44 7.20
CA LYS A 163 17.67 2.12 7.64
C LYS A 163 16.79 2.21 8.87
N ALA A 164 17.18 3.03 9.86
CA ALA A 164 16.35 3.27 11.04
C ALA A 164 14.99 3.86 10.65
N GLN A 165 14.98 4.82 9.72
CA GLN A 165 13.74 5.38 9.17
C GLN A 165 12.92 4.33 8.42
N ALA A 166 13.54 3.45 7.63
CA ALA A 166 12.85 2.37 6.92
C ALA A 166 12.15 1.42 7.91
N VAL A 167 12.80 1.04 9.01
CA VAL A 167 12.18 0.23 10.07
C VAL A 167 10.99 0.96 10.69
N ALA A 168 11.17 2.21 11.09
CA ALA A 168 10.09 3.01 11.69
C ALA A 168 8.89 3.17 10.74
N ALA A 169 9.15 3.47 9.47
CA ALA A 169 8.13 3.63 8.46
C ALA A 169 7.36 2.33 8.21
N ARG A 170 8.06 1.19 8.17
CA ARG A 170 7.47 -0.14 7.99
C ARG A 170 6.59 -0.53 9.17
N THR A 171 7.08 -0.32 10.40
CA THR A 171 6.29 -0.56 11.62
C THR A 171 5.00 0.26 11.61
N TYR A 172 5.08 1.53 11.25
CA TYR A 172 3.90 2.40 11.16
C TYR A 172 2.89 1.89 10.12
N ALA A 173 3.34 1.60 8.89
CA ALA A 173 2.47 1.12 7.83
C ALA A 173 1.73 -0.18 8.21
N LEU A 174 2.44 -1.13 8.82
CA LEU A 174 1.84 -2.38 9.29
C LEU A 174 0.85 -2.17 10.45
N TYR A 175 1.18 -1.26 11.39
CA TYR A 175 0.27 -0.88 12.46
C TYR A 175 -1.02 -0.27 11.91
N LYS A 176 -0.90 0.69 10.98
CA LYS A 176 -2.05 1.34 10.33
C LYS A 176 -2.89 0.36 9.52
N ARG A 177 -2.26 -0.58 8.80
CA ARG A 177 -2.95 -1.67 8.12
C ARG A 177 -3.79 -2.52 9.08
N GLN A 178 -3.28 -2.81 10.28
CA GLN A 178 -4.04 -3.54 11.30
C GLN A 178 -5.18 -2.68 11.88
N GLU A 179 -4.92 -1.42 12.18
CA GLU A 179 -5.92 -0.47 12.72
C GLU A 179 -7.06 -0.22 11.72
N ASN A 180 -6.71 -0.10 10.44
CA ASN A 180 -7.63 0.23 9.34
C ASN A 180 -8.10 -1.01 8.56
N ALA A 181 -8.03 -2.21 9.14
CA ALA A 181 -8.41 -3.46 8.47
C ALA A 181 -9.87 -3.47 7.95
N GLY A 182 -10.76 -2.68 8.56
CA GLY A 182 -12.15 -2.51 8.12
C GLY A 182 -12.38 -1.40 7.09
N LEU A 183 -11.33 -0.66 6.70
CA LEU A 183 -11.37 0.38 5.68
C LEU A 183 -10.87 -0.12 4.33
N ASN A 184 -11.15 0.64 3.28
CA ASN A 184 -10.68 0.35 1.93
C ASN A 184 -9.17 0.61 1.74
N TYR A 185 -8.54 1.36 2.65
CA TYR A 185 -7.13 1.74 2.60
C TYR A 185 -6.45 1.55 3.97
N ASP A 186 -5.13 1.46 3.97
CA ASP A 186 -4.30 1.28 5.16
C ASP A 186 -3.73 2.61 5.67
N VAL A 187 -3.26 3.47 4.75
CA VAL A 187 -2.64 4.77 5.06
C VAL A 187 -3.09 5.84 4.06
N ALA A 188 -3.01 7.11 4.45
CA ALA A 188 -3.20 8.27 3.59
C ALA A 188 -1.85 8.81 3.06
N ALA A 189 -1.86 9.40 1.85
CA ALA A 189 -0.68 10.00 1.25
C ALA A 189 -0.38 11.44 1.74
N ASP A 190 -1.19 11.98 2.66
CA ASP A 190 -1.06 13.34 3.19
C ASP A 190 -0.38 13.36 4.57
N VAL A 191 -0.30 14.55 5.18
CA VAL A 191 0.37 14.78 6.48
C VAL A 191 -0.31 14.10 7.67
N SER A 192 -1.49 13.50 7.50
CA SER A 192 -2.14 12.73 8.57
C SER A 192 -1.49 11.38 8.82
N ASP A 193 -0.74 10.85 7.84
CA ASP A 193 0.03 9.61 7.97
C ASP A 193 1.50 9.84 7.59
N GLN A 194 1.94 9.42 6.41
CA GLN A 194 3.34 9.51 5.97
C GLN A 194 3.43 10.21 4.62
N ALA A 195 4.52 10.94 4.40
CA ALA A 195 4.78 11.64 3.15
C ALA A 195 5.03 10.65 1.99
N TYR A 196 3.95 10.30 1.28
CA TYR A 196 4.01 9.41 0.13
C TYR A 196 4.00 10.20 -1.19
N GLY A 197 5.10 10.12 -1.94
CA GLY A 197 5.32 10.91 -3.15
C GLY A 197 5.37 10.09 -4.43
N GLY A 198 5.01 8.80 -4.37
CA GLY A 198 5.15 7.88 -5.49
C GLY A 198 6.60 7.71 -5.95
N ILE A 199 6.78 7.45 -7.24
CA ILE A 199 8.07 7.09 -7.86
C ILE A 199 9.05 8.26 -7.83
N SER A 200 8.58 9.51 -7.99
CA SER A 200 9.46 10.68 -8.04
C SER A 200 10.24 10.92 -6.74
N ALA A 201 9.77 10.38 -5.62
CA ALA A 201 10.46 10.45 -4.35
C ALA A 201 11.70 9.56 -4.30
N GLU A 202 11.63 8.37 -4.92
CA GLU A 202 12.59 7.28 -4.75
C GLU A 202 14.05 7.72 -5.03
N SER A 203 15.00 7.08 -4.35
CA SER A 203 16.43 7.28 -4.57
C SER A 203 17.22 6.01 -4.37
N GLU A 204 18.44 5.96 -4.92
CA GLU A 204 19.36 4.84 -4.65
C GLU A 204 19.64 4.68 -3.16
N ALA A 205 19.71 5.78 -2.41
CA ALA A 205 19.96 5.75 -0.98
C ALA A 205 18.80 5.09 -0.22
N SER A 206 17.54 5.47 -0.53
CA SER A 206 16.38 4.82 0.09
C SER A 206 16.23 3.37 -0.35
N ALA A 207 16.49 3.04 -1.61
CA ALA A 207 16.46 1.65 -2.08
C ALA A 207 17.45 0.76 -1.30
N ARG A 208 18.67 1.25 -1.02
CA ARG A 208 19.67 0.55 -0.19
C ARG A 208 19.32 0.49 1.29
N ALA A 209 18.50 1.41 1.78
CA ALA A 209 18.05 1.42 3.18
C ALA A 209 16.91 0.41 3.43
N VAL A 210 16.21 0.03 2.37
CA VAL A 210 15.03 -0.83 2.41
C VAL A 210 15.37 -2.29 2.12
N ALA A 211 16.31 -2.55 1.19
CA ALA A 211 16.83 -3.87 0.83
C ALA A 211 17.69 -4.50 1.94
#